data_AF-A0A091I797-F1
#
_entry.id   AF-A0A091I797-F1
#
_cell.length_a   1.000
_cell.length_b   1.000
_cell.length_c   1.000
_cell.angle_alpha   90.00
_cell.angle_beta   90.00
_cell.angle_gamma   90.00
#
_symmetry.space_group_name_H-M   'P 1'
#
loop_
_entity.id
_entity.type
_entity.pdbx_description
1 polymer ?
#
loop_
_entity_poly.entity_id
_entity_poly.type
_entity_poly.pdbx_seq_one_letter_code
_entity_poly.pdbx_strand_id
1 'polypeptide(L)'
;SFAYFIIKDKLPRILTKAIDTLHRHKNEFFEEYGEKGVEAEKRAISLLSKLRNELQTDKPVTPLEDELPDAPLWNRYLDYQRNLSNGNGEPSWFQSPWLYVECYMYRRIHAAVAQNPPIDSFDVFKEGKAQNFFESQEAIIALCTYFQELLKNIKDLDEKQLREELFKLLQVSLWGNKCDLSFSAGEDTSQKASPLQSLENMIPYILVNDMEKIWSLLVSAKNRNIEKSKFRVDIILDNAGFELVCDLVLADFLVSTKLANEVHFHGKSIPWYVSDTTKHDFNWTIKQLQSGNHLWMSRCGINWEGNLKQGIWVYHDHMFWTLPHDFASMAEVAPDLYADLQKSDMLLFKGDLNYRKLTGDKKWECSVPFHQALNKFHPAPLCSLRTLKSDTQVGLQPGQGEQIQASDPEWMTSGKYGIVQFDAGL
;
A
#
# COMPACT_ATOMS: atom_id res chain seq x y z
N SER A 1 -1.68 15.61 17.74
CA SER A 1 -1.11 14.45 17.03
C SER A 1 -1.17 14.71 15.55
N PHE A 2 -0.38 13.98 14.76
CA PHE A 2 -0.45 14.01 13.31
C PHE A 2 -1.83 13.57 12.81
N ALA A 3 -2.46 12.60 13.47
CA ALA A 3 -3.84 12.18 13.18
C ALA A 3 -4.85 13.35 13.15
N TYR A 4 -4.77 14.27 14.12
CA TYR A 4 -5.63 15.45 14.15
C TYR A 4 -5.40 16.37 12.95
N PHE A 5 -4.12 16.60 12.57
CA PHE A 5 -3.77 17.35 11.36
C PHE A 5 -4.29 16.66 10.10
N ILE A 6 -4.17 15.34 9.99
CA ILE A 6 -4.71 14.57 8.87
C ILE A 6 -6.21 14.78 8.75
N ILE A 7 -6.97 14.53 9.83
CA ILE A 7 -8.43 14.63 9.84
C ILE A 7 -8.87 16.08 9.56
N LYS A 8 -8.24 17.07 10.20
CA LYS A 8 -8.62 18.47 10.09
C LYS A 8 -8.30 19.08 8.73
N ASP A 9 -7.10 18.82 8.21
CA ASP A 9 -6.55 19.59 7.09
C ASP A 9 -6.36 18.76 5.82
N LYS A 10 -5.97 17.48 5.92
CA LYS A 10 -5.69 16.65 4.74
C LYS A 10 -6.94 15.98 4.16
N LEU A 11 -7.78 15.35 4.98
CA LEU A 11 -8.97 14.66 4.50
C LEU A 11 -9.96 15.60 3.76
N PRO A 12 -10.22 16.84 4.22
CA PRO A 12 -11.04 17.79 3.46
C PRO A 12 -10.45 18.18 2.09
N ARG A 13 -9.12 18.27 1.99
CA ARG A 13 -8.44 18.55 0.71
C ARG A 13 -8.58 17.38 -0.26
N ILE A 14 -8.46 16.14 0.24
CA ILE A 14 -8.68 14.92 -0.57
C ILE A 14 -10.11 14.89 -1.10
N LEU A 15 -11.12 15.12 -0.25
CA LEU A 15 -12.52 15.20 -0.67
C LEU A 15 -12.76 16.31 -1.69
N THR A 16 -12.13 17.47 -1.52
CA THR A 16 -12.23 18.58 -2.47
C THR A 16 -11.61 18.22 -3.82
N LYS A 17 -10.47 17.52 -3.83
CA LYS A 17 -9.84 17.02 -5.07
C LYS A 17 -10.70 15.93 -5.76
N ALA A 18 -11.35 15.05 -5.00
CA ALA A 18 -12.28 14.06 -5.56
C ALA A 18 -13.50 14.74 -6.20
N ILE A 19 -14.08 15.75 -5.55
CA ILE A 19 -15.18 16.57 -6.10
C ILE A 19 -14.73 17.28 -7.39
N ASP A 20 -13.56 17.93 -7.36
CA ASP A 20 -13.00 18.60 -8.53
C ASP A 20 -12.78 17.63 -9.69
N THR A 21 -12.30 16.41 -9.40
CA THR A 21 -12.09 15.38 -10.42
C THR A 21 -13.40 14.99 -11.10
N LEU A 22 -14.47 14.73 -10.35
CA LEU A 22 -15.80 14.47 -10.92
C LEU A 22 -16.27 15.63 -11.80
N HIS A 23 -16.10 16.87 -11.33
CA HIS A 23 -16.51 18.07 -12.05
C HIS A 23 -15.75 18.24 -13.37
N ARG A 24 -14.43 17.99 -13.39
CA ARG A 24 -13.60 18.04 -14.61
C ARG A 24 -13.99 16.98 -15.64
N HIS A 25 -14.48 15.82 -15.21
CA HIS A 25 -14.92 14.73 -16.07
C HIS A 25 -16.37 14.86 -16.55
N LYS A 26 -17.08 15.95 -16.21
CA LYS A 26 -18.47 16.18 -16.64
C LYS A 26 -18.68 16.04 -18.16
N ASN A 27 -17.76 16.59 -18.97
CA ASN A 27 -17.87 16.51 -20.43
C ASN A 27 -17.69 15.07 -20.92
N GLU A 28 -16.75 14.31 -20.35
CA GLU A 28 -16.54 12.88 -20.65
C GLU A 28 -17.79 12.07 -20.29
N PHE A 29 -18.38 12.31 -19.11
CA PHE A 29 -19.62 11.65 -18.72
C PHE A 29 -20.81 12.01 -19.63
N PHE A 30 -20.87 13.23 -20.15
CA PHE A 30 -21.88 13.62 -21.13
C PHE A 30 -21.65 12.94 -22.49
N GLU A 31 -20.40 12.86 -22.95
CA GLU A 31 -20.05 12.21 -24.21
C GLU A 31 -20.34 10.70 -24.16
N GLU A 32 -20.03 10.04 -23.04
CA GLU A 32 -20.20 8.59 -22.89
C GLU A 32 -21.64 8.19 -22.53
N TYR A 33 -22.31 8.95 -21.67
CA TYR A 33 -23.60 8.57 -21.07
C TYR A 33 -24.74 9.59 -21.25
N GLY A 34 -24.49 10.71 -21.94
CA GLY A 34 -25.45 11.80 -22.12
C GLY A 34 -25.83 12.50 -20.81
N GLU A 35 -27.03 13.07 -20.77
CA GLU A 35 -27.55 13.79 -19.59
C GLU A 35 -27.57 12.91 -18.32
N LYS A 36 -27.76 11.59 -18.46
CA LYS A 36 -27.74 10.67 -17.31
C LYS A 36 -26.38 10.65 -16.61
N GLY A 37 -25.28 10.75 -17.36
CA GLY A 37 -23.92 10.84 -16.79
C GLY A 37 -23.74 12.13 -15.98
N VAL A 38 -24.19 13.26 -16.53
CA VAL A 38 -24.12 14.58 -15.86
C VAL A 38 -25.00 14.62 -14.60
N GLU A 39 -26.19 14.02 -14.64
CA GLU A 39 -27.05 13.92 -13.45
C GLU A 39 -26.41 13.05 -12.36
N ALA A 40 -25.80 11.92 -12.74
CA ALA A 40 -25.09 11.04 -11.81
C ALA A 40 -23.88 11.72 -11.17
N GLU A 41 -23.09 12.46 -11.97
CA GLU A 41 -21.97 13.29 -11.50
C GLU A 41 -22.42 14.33 -10.46
N LYS A 42 -23.48 15.10 -10.75
CA LYS A 42 -24.04 16.07 -9.80
C LYS A 42 -24.49 15.42 -8.48
N ARG A 43 -25.13 14.25 -8.54
CA ARG A 43 -25.55 13.50 -7.34
C ARG A 43 -24.33 13.03 -6.53
N ALA A 44 -23.32 12.48 -7.18
CA ALA A 44 -22.08 12.06 -6.52
C ALA A 44 -21.38 13.25 -5.85
N ILE A 45 -21.25 14.40 -6.52
CA ILE A 45 -20.69 15.64 -5.95
C ILE A 45 -21.50 16.12 -4.74
N SER A 46 -22.82 16.04 -4.79
CA SER A 46 -23.69 16.40 -3.66
C SER A 46 -23.40 15.53 -2.43
N LEU A 47 -23.29 14.21 -2.61
CA LEU A 47 -22.96 13.27 -1.54
C LEU A 47 -21.56 13.50 -0.96
N LEU A 48 -20.56 13.76 -1.80
CA LEU A 48 -19.20 14.08 -1.35
C LEU A 48 -19.13 15.44 -0.64
N SER A 49 -19.90 16.43 -1.07
CA SER A 49 -20.01 17.73 -0.41
C SER A 49 -20.64 17.60 0.97
N LYS A 50 -21.69 16.77 1.10
CA LYS A 50 -22.29 16.41 2.39
C LYS A 50 -21.27 15.73 3.30
N LEU A 51 -20.54 14.73 2.80
CA LEU A 51 -19.49 14.02 3.53
C LEU A 51 -18.39 14.97 4.03
N ARG A 52 -17.95 15.92 3.18
CA ARG A 52 -16.96 16.94 3.57
C ARG A 52 -17.48 17.82 4.72
N ASN A 53 -18.73 18.26 4.65
CA ASN A 53 -19.34 19.04 5.73
C ASN A 53 -19.50 18.23 7.02
N GLU A 54 -19.93 16.97 6.93
CA GLU A 54 -20.01 16.04 8.06
C GLU A 54 -18.66 15.94 8.78
N LEU A 55 -17.58 15.73 8.02
CA LEU A 55 -16.21 15.68 8.53
C LEU A 55 -15.78 17.01 9.18
N GLN A 56 -15.94 18.13 8.49
CA GLN A 56 -15.48 19.44 8.98
C GLN A 56 -16.24 19.93 10.22
N THR A 57 -17.47 19.47 10.43
CA THR A 57 -18.33 19.85 11.56
C THR A 57 -18.44 18.77 12.63
N ASP A 58 -17.53 17.78 12.61
CA ASP A 58 -17.45 16.65 13.54
C ASP A 58 -18.81 15.96 13.77
N LYS A 59 -19.58 15.75 12.69
CA LYS A 59 -20.84 15.01 12.79
C LYS A 59 -20.57 13.56 13.21
N PRO A 60 -21.52 12.92 13.92
CA PRO A 60 -21.46 11.48 14.14
C PRO A 60 -21.29 10.71 12.84
N VAL A 61 -20.50 9.64 12.90
CA VAL A 61 -20.37 8.65 11.84
C VAL A 61 -21.71 7.93 11.70
N THR A 62 -22.21 7.81 10.46
CA THR A 62 -23.50 7.19 10.19
C THR A 62 -23.33 5.78 9.61
N PRO A 63 -24.32 4.89 9.77
CA PRO A 63 -24.36 3.63 9.05
C PRO A 63 -24.23 3.84 7.54
N LEU A 64 -23.64 2.87 6.86
CA LEU A 64 -23.67 2.77 5.40
C LEU A 64 -25.02 2.19 4.98
N GLU A 65 -25.71 2.92 4.09
CA GLU A 65 -27.05 2.58 3.59
C GLU A 65 -27.01 2.05 2.14
N ASP A 66 -25.81 1.94 1.55
CA ASP A 66 -25.62 1.40 0.21
C ASP A 66 -25.71 -0.14 0.18
N GLU A 67 -25.93 -0.70 -1.01
CA GLU A 67 -26.13 -2.15 -1.22
C GLU A 67 -24.82 -2.91 -1.51
N LEU A 68 -23.64 -2.30 -1.28
CA LEU A 68 -22.37 -2.99 -1.54
C LEU A 68 -22.13 -4.11 -0.51
N PRO A 69 -21.46 -5.21 -0.91
CA PRO A 69 -21.40 -6.44 -0.12
C PRO A 69 -20.70 -6.30 1.25
N ASP A 70 -19.86 -5.30 1.42
CA ASP A 70 -19.12 -5.05 2.66
C ASP A 70 -19.89 -4.15 3.66
N ALA A 71 -21.00 -3.51 3.25
CA ALA A 71 -21.75 -2.59 4.11
C ALA A 71 -22.20 -3.23 5.45
N PRO A 72 -22.66 -4.50 5.51
CA PRO A 72 -22.98 -5.16 6.78
C PRO A 72 -21.76 -5.32 7.71
N LEU A 73 -20.56 -5.53 7.17
CA LEU A 73 -19.33 -5.62 7.97
C LEU A 73 -18.94 -4.26 8.55
N TRP A 74 -19.06 -3.21 7.76
CA TRP A 74 -18.84 -1.83 8.21
C TRP A 74 -19.82 -1.38 9.30
N ASN A 75 -21.10 -1.71 9.13
CA ASN A 75 -22.12 -1.36 10.12
C ASN A 75 -21.92 -2.12 11.44
N ARG A 76 -21.55 -3.41 11.38
CA ARG A 76 -21.13 -4.16 12.59
C ARG A 76 -19.92 -3.53 13.28
N TYR A 77 -18.95 -3.01 12.51
CA TYR A 77 -17.80 -2.32 13.09
C TYR A 77 -18.19 -0.98 13.74
N LEU A 78 -19.12 -0.22 13.15
CA LEU A 78 -19.68 0.98 13.77
C LEU A 78 -20.35 0.66 15.12
N ASP A 79 -21.14 -0.41 15.18
CA ASP A 79 -21.77 -0.85 16.44
C ASP A 79 -20.74 -1.28 17.48
N TYR A 80 -19.66 -1.96 17.06
CA TYR A 80 -18.52 -2.22 17.94
C TYR A 80 -17.89 -0.92 18.49
N GLN A 81 -17.67 0.09 17.64
CA GLN A 81 -17.13 1.39 18.07
C GLN A 81 -18.07 2.11 19.05
N ARG A 82 -19.39 2.06 18.83
CA ARG A 82 -20.39 2.60 19.78
C ARG A 82 -20.31 1.93 21.15
N ASN A 83 -20.14 0.61 21.16
CA ASN A 83 -20.04 -0.17 22.39
C ASN A 83 -18.73 0.12 23.15
N LEU A 84 -17.60 0.35 22.45
CA LEU A 84 -16.34 0.75 23.09
C LEU A 84 -16.45 2.07 23.85
N SER A 85 -17.27 3.00 23.36
CA SER A 85 -17.49 4.30 24.02
C SER A 85 -18.32 4.19 25.31
N ASN A 86 -18.83 3.01 25.69
CA ASN A 86 -19.65 2.78 26.90
C ASN A 86 -20.80 3.81 27.08
N GLY A 87 -21.39 4.29 25.98
CA GLY A 87 -22.45 5.30 26.01
C GLY A 87 -22.00 6.75 26.11
N ASN A 88 -20.69 7.03 26.14
CA ASN A 88 -20.15 8.40 26.09
C ASN A 88 -20.08 8.92 24.64
N GLY A 89 -21.25 9.25 24.09
CA GLY A 89 -21.38 9.87 22.77
C GLY A 89 -21.29 8.89 21.59
N GLU A 90 -21.71 9.39 20.43
CA GLU A 90 -21.60 8.65 19.17
C GLU A 90 -20.18 8.76 18.59
N PRO A 91 -19.65 7.71 17.93
CA PRO A 91 -18.40 7.81 17.17
C PRO A 91 -18.47 8.99 16.19
N SER A 92 -17.48 9.89 16.24
CA SER A 92 -17.36 11.05 15.35
C SER A 92 -15.96 11.13 14.74
N TRP A 93 -15.76 12.06 13.80
CA TRP A 93 -14.52 12.22 13.04
C TRP A 93 -13.31 12.53 13.92
N PHE A 94 -13.48 13.35 14.95
CA PHE A 94 -12.37 13.79 15.82
C PHE A 94 -12.26 13.02 17.14
N GLN A 95 -13.19 12.11 17.43
CA GLN A 95 -13.20 11.31 18.66
C GLN A 95 -12.91 9.83 18.44
N SER A 96 -13.17 9.31 17.24
CA SER A 96 -12.98 7.89 16.93
C SER A 96 -11.52 7.57 16.54
N PRO A 97 -11.12 6.28 16.54
CA PRO A 97 -9.79 5.89 16.09
C PRO A 97 -9.47 6.40 14.68
N TRP A 98 -8.26 6.94 14.49
CA TRP A 98 -7.84 7.54 13.22
C TRP A 98 -7.94 6.55 12.05
N LEU A 99 -7.40 5.33 12.22
CA LEU A 99 -7.55 4.25 11.23
C LEU A 99 -9.00 4.06 10.79
N TYR A 100 -9.95 4.06 11.73
CA TYR A 100 -11.37 3.86 11.40
C TYR A 100 -11.93 5.01 10.56
N VAL A 101 -11.81 6.26 11.01
CA VAL A 101 -12.44 7.41 10.33
C VAL A 101 -11.83 7.70 8.97
N GLU A 102 -10.54 7.45 8.81
CA GLU A 102 -9.86 7.60 7.53
C GLU A 102 -10.32 6.51 6.54
N CYS A 103 -10.37 5.24 6.97
CA CYS A 103 -10.94 4.15 6.17
C CYS A 103 -12.41 4.44 5.81
N TYR A 104 -13.22 4.90 6.77
CA TYR A 104 -14.64 5.22 6.57
C TYR A 104 -14.85 6.31 5.52
N MET A 105 -13.97 7.32 5.49
CA MET A 105 -14.02 8.38 4.48
C MET A 105 -13.88 7.82 3.06
N TYR A 106 -12.88 6.97 2.81
CA TYR A 106 -12.70 6.35 1.49
C TYR A 106 -13.86 5.42 1.12
N ARG A 107 -14.40 4.67 2.08
CA ARG A 107 -15.58 3.84 1.86
C ARG A 107 -16.83 4.66 1.51
N ARG A 108 -17.02 5.83 2.14
CA ARG A 108 -18.09 6.78 1.82
C ARG A 108 -17.88 7.47 0.47
N ILE A 109 -16.64 7.74 0.06
CA ILE A 109 -16.33 8.21 -1.30
C ILE A 109 -16.76 7.15 -2.32
N HIS A 110 -16.34 5.90 -2.12
CA HIS A 110 -16.70 4.82 -3.02
C HIS A 110 -18.22 4.61 -3.09
N ALA A 111 -18.91 4.63 -1.95
CA ALA A 111 -20.38 4.56 -1.89
C ALA A 111 -21.05 5.66 -2.71
N ALA A 112 -20.53 6.90 -2.64
CA ALA A 112 -21.11 8.05 -3.32
C ALA A 112 -21.04 7.90 -4.85
N VAL A 113 -20.01 7.23 -5.37
CA VAL A 113 -19.88 6.93 -6.80
C VAL A 113 -20.72 5.72 -7.18
N ALA A 114 -20.57 4.60 -6.46
CA ALA A 114 -21.21 3.32 -6.78
C ALA A 114 -22.75 3.38 -6.78
N GLN A 115 -23.36 4.26 -5.97
CA GLN A 115 -24.82 4.46 -5.94
C GLN A 115 -25.36 5.34 -7.08
N ASN A 116 -24.50 5.85 -7.95
CA ASN A 116 -24.88 6.78 -9.02
C ASN A 116 -24.51 6.23 -10.40
N PRO A 117 -25.21 5.18 -10.88
CA PRO A 117 -25.05 4.77 -12.27
C PRO A 117 -25.46 5.91 -13.23
N PRO A 118 -24.80 6.04 -14.39
CA PRO A 118 -23.89 5.05 -15.01
C PRO A 118 -22.39 5.27 -14.71
N ILE A 119 -22.03 6.09 -13.70
CA ILE A 119 -20.62 6.36 -13.35
C ILE A 119 -20.14 5.51 -12.16
N ASP A 120 -20.87 4.44 -11.83
CA ASP A 120 -20.69 3.62 -10.63
C ASP A 120 -19.34 2.87 -10.55
N SER A 121 -18.67 2.70 -11.68
CA SER A 121 -17.31 2.14 -11.76
C SER A 121 -16.19 3.19 -11.82
N PHE A 122 -16.51 4.48 -11.71
CA PHE A 122 -15.51 5.55 -11.84
C PHE A 122 -14.55 5.57 -10.66
N ASP A 123 -13.25 5.58 -10.96
CA ASP A 123 -12.20 5.73 -9.96
C ASP A 123 -11.74 7.19 -9.93
N VAL A 124 -12.19 7.92 -8.89
CA VAL A 124 -11.86 9.34 -8.67
C VAL A 124 -10.37 9.62 -8.45
N PHE A 125 -9.54 8.59 -8.31
CA PHE A 125 -8.09 8.73 -8.11
C PHE A 125 -7.26 8.18 -9.28
N LYS A 126 -7.90 7.58 -10.30
CA LYS A 126 -7.22 6.98 -11.46
C LYS A 126 -6.30 7.96 -12.18
N GLU A 127 -6.74 9.20 -12.40
CA GLU A 127 -5.94 10.23 -13.06
C GLU A 127 -4.63 10.48 -12.33
N GLY A 128 -4.66 10.65 -11.00
CA GLY A 128 -3.47 10.87 -10.19
C GLY A 128 -2.51 9.67 -10.19
N LYS A 129 -3.05 8.45 -10.17
CA LYS A 129 -2.24 7.21 -10.26
C LYS A 129 -1.54 7.08 -11.61
N ALA A 130 -2.27 7.36 -12.70
CA ALA A 130 -1.71 7.33 -14.05
C ALA A 130 -0.66 8.44 -14.24
N GLN A 131 -0.93 9.64 -13.73
CA GLN A 131 0.02 10.76 -13.77
C GLN A 131 1.34 10.41 -13.06
N ASN A 132 1.30 9.82 -11.86
CA ASN A 132 2.53 9.38 -11.16
C ASN A 132 3.35 8.38 -11.99
N PHE A 133 2.70 7.45 -12.70
CA PHE A 133 3.37 6.51 -13.60
C PHE A 133 4.07 7.22 -14.78
N PHE A 134 3.40 8.19 -15.41
CA PHE A 134 3.95 8.93 -16.55
C PHE A 134 5.04 9.93 -16.13
N GLU A 135 4.92 10.52 -14.94
CA GLU A 135 5.95 11.41 -14.39
C GLU A 135 7.20 10.67 -13.94
N SER A 136 7.10 9.36 -13.67
CA SER A 136 8.21 8.51 -13.22
C SER A 136 8.89 7.72 -14.34
N GLN A 137 8.64 8.06 -15.63
CA GLN A 137 9.13 7.25 -16.76
C GLN A 137 10.64 7.07 -16.76
N GLU A 138 11.42 8.12 -16.44
CA GLU A 138 12.88 8.02 -16.41
C GLU A 138 13.37 7.02 -15.36
N ALA A 139 12.79 7.06 -14.15
CA ALA A 139 13.10 6.10 -13.09
C ALA A 139 12.65 4.67 -13.45
N ILE A 140 11.47 4.52 -14.08
CA ILE A 140 10.98 3.21 -14.57
C ILE A 140 11.93 2.64 -15.62
N ILE A 141 12.36 3.46 -16.59
CA ILE A 141 13.33 3.10 -17.62
C ILE A 141 14.64 2.65 -16.96
N ALA A 142 15.17 3.44 -16.03
CA ALA A 142 16.43 3.15 -15.35
C ALA A 142 16.36 1.82 -14.58
N LEU A 143 15.28 1.60 -13.82
CA LEU A 143 15.09 0.39 -13.03
C LEU A 143 14.89 -0.85 -13.91
N CYS A 144 14.06 -0.76 -14.96
CA CYS A 144 13.86 -1.87 -15.91
C CYS A 144 15.15 -2.20 -16.67
N THR A 145 15.92 -1.18 -17.08
CA THR A 145 17.21 -1.37 -17.76
C THR A 145 18.19 -2.10 -16.86
N TYR A 146 18.37 -1.60 -15.64
CA TYR A 146 19.22 -2.22 -14.63
C TYR A 146 18.85 -3.68 -14.40
N PHE A 147 17.56 -3.94 -14.17
CA PHE A 147 17.08 -5.29 -13.89
C PHE A 147 17.30 -6.23 -15.08
N GLN A 148 17.00 -5.79 -16.31
CA GLN A 148 17.23 -6.62 -17.50
C GLN A 148 18.72 -6.88 -17.77
N GLU A 149 19.62 -5.95 -17.40
CA GLU A 149 21.06 -6.18 -17.44
C GLU A 149 21.53 -7.18 -16.38
N LEU A 150 21.01 -7.06 -15.16
CA LEU A 150 21.24 -8.02 -14.07
C LEU A 150 20.81 -9.44 -14.49
N LEU A 151 19.65 -9.58 -15.12
CA LEU A 151 19.14 -10.88 -15.59
C LEU A 151 20.07 -11.58 -16.59
N LYS A 152 20.85 -10.83 -17.39
CA LYS A 152 21.78 -11.43 -18.37
C LYS A 152 22.89 -12.24 -17.69
N ASN A 153 23.34 -11.78 -16.51
CA ASN A 153 24.47 -12.34 -15.78
C ASN A 153 24.04 -13.06 -14.50
N ILE A 154 22.74 -13.25 -14.27
CA ILE A 154 22.19 -13.74 -13.00
C ILE A 154 22.69 -15.14 -12.61
N LYS A 155 23.07 -15.95 -13.61
CA LYS A 155 23.60 -17.31 -13.41
C LYS A 155 25.06 -17.32 -12.94
N ASP A 156 25.77 -16.22 -13.16
CA ASP A 156 27.18 -16.06 -12.83
C ASP A 156 27.37 -15.41 -11.46
N LEU A 157 26.28 -14.97 -10.81
CA LEU A 157 26.33 -14.37 -9.48
C LEU A 157 26.56 -15.45 -8.41
N ASP A 158 27.54 -15.21 -7.56
CA ASP A 158 27.68 -15.97 -6.33
C ASP A 158 26.60 -15.60 -5.30
N GLU A 159 26.54 -16.37 -4.22
CA GLU A 159 25.56 -16.16 -3.15
C GLU A 159 25.67 -14.77 -2.50
N LYS A 160 26.88 -14.23 -2.37
CA LYS A 160 27.13 -12.91 -1.78
C LYS A 160 26.62 -11.80 -2.70
N GLN A 161 26.90 -11.89 -4.00
CA GLN A 161 26.43 -10.93 -4.99
C GLN A 161 24.91 -10.97 -5.09
N LEU A 162 24.31 -12.17 -5.09
CA LEU A 162 22.86 -12.33 -5.10
C LEU A 162 22.19 -11.68 -3.88
N ARG A 163 22.81 -11.80 -2.70
CA ARG A 163 22.36 -11.12 -1.48
C ARG A 163 22.40 -9.59 -1.61
N GLU A 164 23.50 -9.07 -2.13
CA GLU A 164 23.68 -7.62 -2.32
C GLU A 164 22.63 -7.06 -3.30
N GLU A 165 22.30 -7.81 -4.35
CA GLU A 165 21.24 -7.45 -5.30
C GLU A 165 19.84 -7.52 -4.68
N LEU A 166 19.55 -8.53 -3.86
CA LEU A 166 18.29 -8.57 -3.10
C LEU A 166 18.16 -7.33 -2.20
N PHE A 167 19.20 -6.99 -1.45
CA PHE A 167 19.17 -5.85 -0.53
C PHE A 167 18.97 -4.53 -1.27
N LYS A 168 19.57 -4.41 -2.45
CA LYS A 168 19.38 -3.24 -3.31
C LYS A 168 17.92 -3.12 -3.75
N LEU A 169 17.31 -4.20 -4.23
CA LEU A 169 15.92 -4.20 -4.69
C LEU A 169 14.90 -4.05 -3.54
N LEU A 170 15.19 -4.59 -2.35
CA LEU A 170 14.38 -4.34 -1.14
C LEU A 170 14.40 -2.85 -0.77
N GLN A 171 15.56 -2.19 -0.86
CA GLN A 171 15.66 -0.75 -0.62
C GLN A 171 14.95 0.07 -1.70
N VAL A 172 15.05 -0.31 -2.97
CA VAL A 172 14.27 0.34 -4.05
C VAL A 172 12.76 0.19 -3.78
N SER A 173 12.29 -0.99 -3.39
CA SER A 173 10.88 -1.23 -3.02
C SER A 173 10.45 -0.43 -1.78
N LEU A 174 11.31 -0.32 -0.76
CA LEU A 174 11.08 0.52 0.43
C LEU A 174 10.94 2.00 0.08
N TRP A 175 11.85 2.52 -0.76
CA TRP A 175 11.93 3.93 -1.12
C TRP A 175 11.17 4.29 -2.40
N GLY A 176 10.38 3.38 -2.98
CA GLY A 176 9.60 3.64 -4.20
C GLY A 176 8.68 4.86 -4.07
N ASN A 177 8.21 5.16 -2.86
CA ASN A 177 7.44 6.36 -2.52
C ASN A 177 8.26 7.64 -2.28
N LYS A 178 9.59 7.56 -2.36
CA LYS A 178 10.56 8.53 -1.79
C LYS A 178 11.73 8.88 -2.70
N CYS A 179 12.07 8.09 -3.72
CA CYS A 179 13.09 8.44 -4.73
C CYS A 179 12.72 9.70 -5.57
N ASP A 180 11.69 10.42 -5.12
CA ASP A 180 11.23 11.75 -5.48
C ASP A 180 12.00 12.92 -4.82
N LEU A 181 12.59 12.72 -3.64
CA LEU A 181 12.93 13.87 -2.79
C LEU A 181 14.40 14.25 -2.89
N SER A 182 14.73 15.10 -3.87
CA SER A 182 15.70 16.16 -3.61
C SER A 182 15.09 17.15 -2.61
N PHE A 183 15.12 16.84 -1.30
CA PHE A 183 14.99 17.79 -0.18
C PHE A 183 14.01 19.00 -0.33
N SER A 184 12.82 18.83 -0.91
CA SER A 184 11.82 19.91 -0.99
C SER A 184 10.49 19.49 -0.37
N ALA A 185 9.97 20.40 0.46
CA ALA A 185 8.74 20.25 1.20
C ALA A 185 7.52 20.27 0.27
N GLY A 186 7.13 19.11 -0.26
CA GLY A 186 5.73 18.80 -0.55
C GLY A 186 5.11 19.30 -1.86
N GLU A 187 5.89 19.67 -2.88
CA GLU A 187 5.36 20.04 -4.20
C GLU A 187 6.23 19.49 -5.34
N ASP A 188 6.16 18.18 -5.58
CA ASP A 188 6.28 17.45 -6.86
C ASP A 188 6.55 15.97 -6.55
N THR A 189 5.88 15.04 -7.24
CA THR A 189 6.02 13.58 -7.06
C THR A 189 6.58 12.84 -8.28
N SER A 190 7.59 13.43 -8.94
CA SER A 190 8.23 12.88 -10.14
C SER A 190 9.70 12.46 -9.89
N GLN A 191 10.00 11.17 -10.09
CA GLN A 191 11.37 10.66 -10.00
C GLN A 191 12.17 10.94 -11.27
N LYS A 192 13.09 11.90 -11.20
CA LYS A 192 13.94 12.35 -12.33
C LYS A 192 15.37 11.79 -12.32
N ALA A 193 15.69 10.87 -11.39
CA ALA A 193 17.02 10.27 -11.26
C ALA A 193 16.95 8.75 -11.06
N SER A 194 18.04 8.04 -11.36
CA SER A 194 18.09 6.59 -11.15
C SER A 194 17.93 6.27 -9.66
N PRO A 195 16.91 5.49 -9.26
CA PRO A 195 16.63 5.17 -7.86
C PRO A 195 17.78 4.40 -7.19
N LEU A 196 18.64 3.77 -7.99
CA LEU A 196 19.75 2.93 -7.53
C LEU A 196 20.95 3.76 -7.05
N GLN A 197 21.14 4.97 -7.57
CA GLN A 197 22.32 5.80 -7.28
C GLN A 197 22.26 6.46 -5.90
N SER A 198 21.06 6.63 -5.34
CA SER A 198 20.85 7.30 -4.05
C SER A 198 20.78 6.34 -2.86
N LEU A 199 20.75 5.02 -3.09
CA LEU A 199 20.50 4.03 -2.03
C LEU A 199 21.53 4.07 -0.91
N GLU A 200 22.82 4.20 -1.23
CA GLU A 200 23.88 4.27 -0.21
C GLU A 200 23.67 5.44 0.76
N ASN A 201 23.19 6.58 0.26
CA ASN A 201 22.86 7.75 1.07
C ASN A 201 21.57 7.59 1.87
N MET A 202 20.71 6.63 1.50
CA MET A 202 19.45 6.33 2.18
C MET A 202 19.60 5.31 3.32
N ILE A 203 20.67 4.50 3.32
CA ILE A 203 20.92 3.48 4.36
C ILE A 203 20.86 4.05 5.79
N PRO A 204 21.46 5.22 6.11
CA PRO A 204 21.39 5.79 7.47
C PRO A 204 19.97 6.16 7.93
N TYR A 205 19.00 6.24 7.02
CA TYR A 205 17.60 6.53 7.33
C TYR A 205 16.75 5.26 7.54
N ILE A 206 17.34 4.07 7.44
CA ILE A 206 16.68 2.80 7.78
C ILE A 206 16.88 2.53 9.28
N LEU A 207 15.83 2.75 10.07
CA LEU A 207 15.90 2.70 11.54
C LEU A 207 15.94 1.29 12.13
N VAL A 208 15.27 0.36 11.45
CA VAL A 208 15.28 -1.07 11.72
C VAL A 208 15.57 -1.76 10.40
N ASN A 209 16.63 -2.58 10.36
CA ASN A 209 17.09 -3.18 9.12
C ASN A 209 17.27 -4.70 9.30
N ASP A 210 16.19 -5.43 9.06
CA ASP A 210 16.14 -6.89 9.14
C ASP A 210 16.32 -7.57 7.76
N MET A 211 16.93 -6.90 6.78
CA MET A 211 17.17 -7.50 5.45
C MET A 211 17.94 -8.83 5.51
N GLU A 212 18.85 -9.00 6.48
CA GLU A 212 19.57 -10.27 6.69
C GLU A 212 18.65 -11.42 7.10
N LYS A 213 17.58 -11.14 7.85
CA LYS A 213 16.61 -12.17 8.24
C LYS A 213 15.80 -12.64 7.03
N ILE A 214 15.44 -11.71 6.14
CA ILE A 214 14.80 -12.02 4.85
C ILE A 214 15.71 -12.92 4.01
N TRP A 215 16.98 -12.53 3.83
CA TRP A 215 17.93 -13.33 3.08
C TRP A 215 18.09 -14.74 3.66
N SER A 216 18.26 -14.84 4.97
CA SER A 216 18.42 -16.11 5.67
C SER A 216 17.22 -17.03 5.46
N LEU A 217 15.99 -16.49 5.49
CA LEU A 217 14.76 -17.24 5.21
C LEU A 217 14.73 -17.78 3.78
N LEU A 218 14.96 -16.90 2.79
CA LEU A 218 14.90 -17.24 1.37
C LEU A 218 15.96 -18.27 0.97
N VAL A 219 17.21 -18.11 1.43
CA VAL A 219 18.30 -19.06 1.12
C VAL A 219 18.10 -20.39 1.82
N SER A 220 17.67 -20.38 3.09
CA SER A 220 17.38 -21.62 3.82
C SER A 220 16.28 -22.43 3.14
N ALA A 221 15.28 -21.76 2.55
CA ALA A 221 14.27 -22.43 1.76
C ALA A 221 14.81 -22.97 0.43
N LYS A 222 15.57 -22.15 -0.31
CA LYS A 222 16.20 -22.57 -1.58
C LYS A 222 17.12 -23.79 -1.43
N ASN A 223 17.87 -23.87 -0.33
CA ASN A 223 18.81 -24.97 -0.06
C ASN A 223 18.12 -26.22 0.50
N ARG A 224 16.94 -26.08 1.12
CA ARG A 224 16.07 -27.20 1.46
C ARG A 224 15.47 -27.69 0.14
N ASN A 225 16.15 -28.65 -0.49
CA ASN A 225 15.78 -29.30 -1.74
C ASN A 225 14.48 -30.14 -1.59
N ILE A 226 13.39 -29.52 -1.13
CA ILE A 226 12.08 -30.14 -1.01
C ILE A 226 11.49 -30.08 -2.41
N GLU A 227 11.74 -31.13 -3.20
CA GLU A 227 11.17 -31.35 -4.55
C GLU A 227 9.62 -31.35 -4.59
N LYS A 228 8.94 -30.96 -3.51
CA LYS A 228 7.48 -31.04 -3.34
C LYS A 228 6.78 -29.79 -2.78
N SER A 229 7.46 -28.78 -2.23
CA SER A 229 6.79 -27.53 -1.80
C SER A 229 7.36 -26.32 -2.52
N LYS A 230 6.53 -25.65 -3.30
CA LYS A 230 6.85 -24.36 -3.89
C LYS A 230 7.00 -23.32 -2.78
N PHE A 231 8.04 -22.49 -2.85
CA PHE A 231 8.19 -21.33 -1.98
C PHE A 231 7.33 -20.17 -2.47
N ARG A 232 6.31 -19.81 -1.70
CA ARG A 232 5.34 -18.75 -2.00
C ARG A 232 5.69 -17.48 -1.23
N VAL A 233 5.80 -16.36 -1.94
CA VAL A 233 5.92 -15.03 -1.34
C VAL A 233 4.66 -14.23 -1.64
N ASP A 234 4.05 -13.64 -0.62
CA ASP A 234 2.92 -12.73 -0.81
C ASP A 234 3.38 -11.28 -0.61
N ILE A 235 2.99 -10.39 -1.52
CA ILE A 235 3.24 -8.95 -1.44
C ILE A 235 1.89 -8.25 -1.26
N ILE A 236 1.67 -7.68 -0.07
CA ILE A 236 0.52 -6.85 0.26
C ILE A 236 0.87 -5.42 -0.16
N LEU A 237 0.28 -5.01 -1.28
CA LEU A 237 0.63 -3.79 -2.01
C LEU A 237 0.15 -2.52 -1.29
N ASP A 238 0.88 -1.44 -1.51
CA ASP A 238 0.52 -0.06 -1.16
C ASP A 238 0.17 0.70 -2.45
N ASN A 239 1.00 1.63 -2.90
CA ASN A 239 0.66 2.53 -4.00
C ASN A 239 0.87 1.94 -5.39
N ALA A 240 0.07 2.41 -6.34
CA ALA A 240 0.27 2.24 -7.77
C ALA A 240 1.43 3.11 -8.27
N GLY A 241 1.61 3.20 -9.59
CA GLY A 241 2.66 4.04 -10.17
C GLY A 241 4.04 3.45 -9.95
N PHE A 242 5.01 4.28 -9.55
CA PHE A 242 6.40 3.83 -9.44
C PHE A 242 6.64 2.80 -8.34
N GLU A 243 5.99 2.94 -7.17
CA GLU A 243 6.14 1.96 -6.08
C GLU A 243 5.76 0.55 -6.54
N LEU A 244 4.63 0.42 -7.24
CA LEU A 244 4.20 -0.84 -7.82
C LEU A 244 5.27 -1.40 -8.78
N VAL A 245 5.87 -0.58 -9.64
CA VAL A 245 6.95 -1.04 -10.54
C VAL A 245 8.15 -1.59 -9.74
N CYS A 246 8.53 -0.96 -8.62
CA CYS A 246 9.57 -1.48 -7.75
C CYS A 246 9.23 -2.87 -7.19
N ASP A 247 7.98 -3.06 -6.77
CA ASP A 247 7.50 -4.31 -6.21
C ASP A 247 7.43 -5.43 -7.27
N LEU A 248 7.04 -5.09 -8.50
CA LEU A 248 7.06 -6.03 -9.63
C LEU A 248 8.48 -6.43 -10.02
N VAL A 249 9.44 -5.50 -9.99
CA VAL A 249 10.86 -5.81 -10.23
C VAL A 249 11.43 -6.71 -9.12
N LEU A 250 11.09 -6.44 -7.86
CA LEU A 250 11.48 -7.31 -6.74
C LEU A 250 10.89 -8.72 -6.90
N ALA A 251 9.61 -8.82 -7.25
CA ALA A 251 8.95 -10.11 -7.50
C ALA A 251 9.60 -10.88 -8.65
N ASP A 252 10.02 -10.19 -9.72
CA ASP A 252 10.65 -10.83 -10.88
C ASP A 252 12.04 -11.31 -10.52
N PHE A 253 12.79 -10.53 -9.73
CA PHE A 253 14.06 -10.96 -9.16
C PHE A 253 13.90 -12.22 -8.30
N LEU A 254 12.92 -12.27 -7.39
CA LEU A 254 12.70 -13.43 -6.52
C LEU A 254 12.46 -14.72 -7.33
N VAL A 255 11.64 -14.65 -8.37
CA VAL A 255 11.35 -15.78 -9.26
C VAL A 255 12.55 -16.13 -10.14
N SER A 256 13.15 -15.13 -10.79
CA SER A 256 14.27 -15.33 -11.73
C SER A 256 15.51 -15.93 -11.06
N THR A 257 15.70 -15.66 -9.77
CA THR A 257 16.81 -16.18 -8.95
C THR A 257 16.47 -17.47 -8.21
N LYS A 258 15.23 -17.95 -8.35
CA LYS A 258 14.65 -19.11 -7.65
C LYS A 258 14.69 -18.96 -6.12
N LEU A 259 14.64 -17.73 -5.61
CA LEU A 259 14.41 -17.45 -4.20
C LEU A 259 12.92 -17.61 -3.85
N ALA A 260 12.04 -17.46 -4.83
CA ALA A 260 10.63 -17.84 -4.76
C ALA A 260 10.24 -18.67 -6.00
N ASN A 261 9.21 -19.52 -5.86
CA ASN A 261 8.60 -20.24 -6.96
C ASN A 261 7.35 -19.55 -7.49
N GLU A 262 6.63 -18.87 -6.60
CA GLU A 262 5.43 -18.10 -6.95
C GLU A 262 5.32 -16.84 -6.09
N VAL A 263 4.75 -15.79 -6.66
CA VAL A 263 4.50 -14.51 -6.00
C VAL A 263 3.02 -14.15 -6.08
N HIS A 264 2.42 -13.90 -4.92
CA HIS A 264 1.01 -13.57 -4.79
C HIS A 264 0.88 -12.09 -4.39
N PHE A 265 0.25 -11.29 -5.25
CA PHE A 265 0.02 -9.87 -4.99
C PHE A 265 -1.36 -9.66 -4.38
N HIS A 266 -1.46 -8.86 -3.34
CA HIS A 266 -2.73 -8.47 -2.72
C HIS A 266 -2.93 -6.97 -2.86
N GLY A 267 -3.94 -6.56 -3.64
CA GLY A 267 -4.33 -5.16 -3.77
C GLY A 267 -5.70 -4.86 -3.17
N LYS A 268 -6.19 -3.65 -3.44
CA LYS A 268 -7.43 -3.12 -2.86
C LYS A 268 -8.63 -3.39 -3.79
N SER A 269 -9.77 -3.76 -3.21
CA SER A 269 -11.00 -4.07 -3.95
C SER A 269 -11.74 -2.82 -4.47
N ILE A 270 -11.42 -1.65 -3.92
CA ILE A 270 -12.04 -0.36 -4.27
C ILE A 270 -10.95 0.72 -4.34
N PRO A 271 -11.20 1.88 -5.00
CA PRO A 271 -10.30 3.04 -4.90
C PRO A 271 -10.05 3.42 -3.45
N TRP A 272 -8.79 3.39 -3.04
CA TRP A 272 -8.41 3.41 -1.63
C TRP A 272 -7.19 4.31 -1.41
N TYR A 273 -7.20 5.08 -0.32
CA TYR A 273 -6.06 5.90 0.12
C TYR A 273 -5.38 6.74 -1.00
N VAL A 274 -6.19 7.22 -1.95
CA VAL A 274 -5.79 7.94 -3.17
C VAL A 274 -4.99 7.06 -4.14
N SER A 275 -3.81 6.59 -3.73
CA SER A 275 -2.85 5.98 -4.63
C SER A 275 -2.77 4.46 -4.54
N ASP A 276 -3.50 3.80 -3.63
CA ASP A 276 -3.37 2.35 -3.46
C ASP A 276 -3.75 1.57 -4.72
N THR A 277 -2.99 0.49 -4.94
CA THR A 277 -3.14 -0.37 -6.12
C THR A 277 -4.42 -1.20 -6.04
N THR A 278 -5.33 -0.96 -6.99
CA THR A 278 -6.44 -1.86 -7.31
C THR A 278 -6.05 -2.84 -8.42
N LYS A 279 -6.93 -3.81 -8.71
CA LYS A 279 -6.73 -4.75 -9.81
C LYS A 279 -6.65 -4.05 -11.17
N HIS A 280 -7.39 -2.96 -11.34
CA HIS A 280 -7.33 -2.15 -12.54
C HIS A 280 -5.94 -1.53 -12.70
N ASP A 281 -5.39 -0.93 -11.64
CA ASP A 281 -4.08 -0.27 -11.68
C ASP A 281 -2.96 -1.28 -11.96
N PHE A 282 -2.99 -2.43 -11.29
CA PHE A 282 -2.01 -3.51 -11.49
C PHE A 282 -1.95 -3.94 -12.96
N ASN A 283 -3.11 -4.25 -13.55
CA ASN A 283 -3.19 -4.67 -14.95
C ASN A 283 -2.84 -3.52 -15.91
N TRP A 284 -3.26 -2.30 -15.58
CA TRP A 284 -2.97 -1.11 -16.39
C TRP A 284 -1.46 -0.87 -16.44
N THR A 285 -0.76 -0.89 -15.31
CA THR A 285 0.70 -0.71 -15.23
C THR A 285 1.44 -1.74 -16.08
N ILE A 286 1.12 -3.04 -15.96
CA ILE A 286 1.77 -4.08 -16.77
C ILE A 286 1.54 -3.85 -18.27
N LYS A 287 0.32 -3.49 -18.67
CA LYS A 287 -0.02 -3.16 -20.07
C LYS A 287 0.73 -1.93 -20.58
N GLN A 288 0.89 -0.90 -19.74
CA GLN A 288 1.66 0.29 -20.12
C GLN A 288 3.13 -0.04 -20.33
N LEU A 289 3.76 -0.83 -19.44
CA LEU A 289 5.14 -1.27 -19.65
C LEU A 289 5.27 -2.09 -20.94
N GLN A 290 4.38 -3.07 -21.15
CA GLN A 290 4.38 -3.93 -22.34
C GLN A 290 4.29 -3.11 -23.65
N SER A 291 3.43 -2.10 -23.66
CA SER A 291 3.19 -1.21 -24.82
C SER A 291 4.22 -0.08 -24.94
N GLY A 292 5.15 0.03 -24.00
CA GLY A 292 6.18 1.06 -24.00
C GLY A 292 7.17 0.90 -25.15
N ASN A 293 7.59 2.02 -25.75
CA ASN A 293 8.57 1.99 -26.85
C ASN A 293 10.01 1.69 -26.40
N HIS A 294 10.28 1.74 -25.09
CA HIS A 294 11.60 1.44 -24.54
C HIS A 294 11.80 -0.07 -24.38
N LEU A 295 12.87 -0.61 -24.97
CA LEU A 295 13.15 -2.05 -25.06
C LEU A 295 13.04 -2.78 -23.72
N TRP A 296 13.71 -2.28 -22.68
CA TRP A 296 13.77 -2.97 -21.39
C TRP A 296 12.46 -2.87 -20.60
N MET A 297 11.70 -1.78 -20.78
CA MET A 297 10.38 -1.66 -20.15
C MET A 297 9.39 -2.63 -20.78
N SER A 298 9.33 -2.66 -22.12
CA SER A 298 8.49 -3.61 -22.86
C SER A 298 8.83 -5.05 -22.50
N ARG A 299 10.12 -5.37 -22.40
CA ARG A 299 10.57 -6.70 -22.00
C ARG A 299 10.13 -7.08 -20.58
N CYS A 300 10.24 -6.17 -19.61
CA CYS A 300 9.68 -6.39 -18.27
C CYS A 300 8.17 -6.65 -18.34
N GLY A 301 7.40 -5.77 -19.01
CA GLY A 301 5.95 -5.93 -19.13
C GLY A 301 5.52 -7.26 -19.77
N ILE A 302 6.21 -7.69 -20.84
CA ILE A 302 5.97 -9.00 -21.49
C ILE A 302 6.27 -10.16 -20.54
N ASN A 303 7.40 -10.11 -19.83
CA ASN A 303 7.77 -11.16 -18.87
C ASN A 303 6.73 -11.27 -17.74
N TRP A 304 6.29 -10.13 -17.20
CA TRP A 304 5.33 -10.05 -16.10
C TRP A 304 3.95 -10.59 -16.50
N GLU A 305 3.47 -10.23 -17.70
CA GLU A 305 2.25 -10.83 -18.24
C GLU A 305 2.42 -12.35 -18.47
N GLY A 306 3.62 -12.79 -18.87
CA GLY A 306 3.98 -14.20 -18.96
C GLY A 306 3.91 -14.93 -17.62
N ASN A 307 4.44 -14.34 -16.55
CA ASN A 307 4.40 -14.88 -15.20
C ASN A 307 2.95 -15.04 -14.69
N LEU A 308 2.09 -14.06 -14.98
CA LEU A 308 0.65 -14.13 -14.67
C LEU A 308 -0.04 -15.28 -15.42
N LYS A 309 0.21 -15.40 -16.73
CA LYS A 309 -0.37 -16.46 -17.57
C LYS A 309 0.06 -17.87 -17.14
N GLN A 310 1.27 -18.01 -16.60
CA GLN A 310 1.82 -19.27 -16.11
C GLN A 310 1.41 -19.60 -14.67
N GLY A 311 0.74 -18.69 -13.96
CA GLY A 311 0.43 -18.84 -12.55
C GLY A 311 1.66 -18.79 -11.63
N ILE A 312 2.78 -18.26 -12.12
CA ILE A 312 3.95 -17.93 -11.32
C ILE A 312 3.65 -16.69 -10.50
N TRP A 313 2.95 -15.73 -11.10
CA TRP A 313 2.38 -14.58 -10.41
C TRP A 313 0.87 -14.73 -10.32
N VAL A 314 0.29 -14.37 -9.18
CA VAL A 314 -1.15 -14.39 -8.97
C VAL A 314 -1.57 -13.08 -8.31
N TYR A 315 -2.60 -12.43 -8.84
CA TYR A 315 -3.19 -11.25 -8.21
C TYR A 315 -4.47 -11.63 -7.47
N HIS A 316 -4.57 -11.19 -6.22
CA HIS A 316 -5.73 -11.30 -5.35
C HIS A 316 -6.21 -9.91 -4.94
N ASP A 317 -7.52 -9.76 -4.87
CA ASP A 317 -8.18 -8.72 -4.09
C ASP A 317 -9.08 -9.40 -3.06
N HIS A 318 -9.25 -8.77 -1.91
CA HIS A 318 -10.12 -9.25 -0.85
C HIS A 318 -10.65 -8.06 -0.07
N MET A 319 -11.96 -8.05 0.22
CA MET A 319 -12.62 -6.90 0.84
C MET A 319 -11.97 -6.49 2.17
N PHE A 320 -11.39 -7.45 2.90
CA PHE A 320 -10.70 -7.21 4.17
C PHE A 320 -9.61 -6.14 4.09
N TRP A 321 -8.88 -6.06 2.98
CA TRP A 321 -7.83 -5.05 2.80
C TRP A 321 -8.38 -3.62 2.85
N THR A 322 -9.64 -3.43 2.48
CA THR A 322 -10.37 -2.16 2.48
C THR A 322 -11.43 -2.05 3.59
N LEU A 323 -11.41 -2.96 4.58
CA LEU A 323 -12.20 -2.82 5.81
C LEU A 323 -11.45 -1.96 6.85
N PRO A 324 -12.12 -1.42 7.90
CA PRO A 324 -11.46 -0.61 8.92
C PRO A 324 -10.72 -1.43 9.99
N HIS A 325 -10.80 -2.76 9.92
CA HIS A 325 -10.21 -3.66 10.90
C HIS A 325 -8.67 -3.64 10.81
N ASP A 326 -8.04 -3.77 11.97
CA ASP A 326 -6.62 -4.12 12.04
C ASP A 326 -6.40 -5.60 11.63
N PHE A 327 -5.16 -5.97 11.36
CA PHE A 327 -4.86 -7.32 10.88
C PHE A 327 -5.00 -8.39 11.96
N ALA A 328 -4.89 -8.03 13.24
CA ALA A 328 -5.15 -8.94 14.37
C ALA A 328 -6.58 -9.51 14.36
N SER A 329 -7.52 -8.82 13.72
CA SER A 329 -8.92 -9.26 13.58
C SER A 329 -9.16 -10.18 12.37
N MET A 330 -8.15 -10.40 11.51
CA MET A 330 -8.33 -11.10 10.23
C MET A 330 -8.81 -12.55 10.39
N ALA A 331 -8.29 -13.28 11.37
CA ALA A 331 -8.67 -14.67 11.60
C ALA A 331 -10.17 -14.83 11.94
N GLU A 332 -10.80 -13.81 12.52
CA GLU A 332 -12.23 -13.82 12.88
C GLU A 332 -13.10 -13.25 11.75
N VAL A 333 -12.64 -12.18 11.09
CA VAL A 333 -13.43 -11.41 10.12
C VAL A 333 -13.31 -11.96 8.69
N ALA A 334 -12.15 -12.50 8.33
CA ALA A 334 -11.81 -13.05 7.02
C ALA A 334 -10.98 -14.34 7.18
N PRO A 335 -11.55 -15.40 7.79
CA PRO A 335 -10.83 -16.63 8.09
C PRO A 335 -10.28 -17.33 6.83
N ASP A 336 -10.95 -17.17 5.69
CA ASP A 336 -10.52 -17.67 4.39
C ASP A 336 -9.25 -16.98 3.89
N LEU A 337 -9.17 -15.64 4.02
CA LEU A 337 -7.95 -14.90 3.71
C LEU A 337 -6.82 -15.27 4.67
N TYR A 338 -7.09 -15.34 5.97
CA TYR A 338 -6.08 -15.73 6.96
C TYR A 338 -5.50 -17.12 6.66
N ALA A 339 -6.38 -18.09 6.38
CA ALA A 339 -5.98 -19.45 6.01
C ALA A 339 -5.21 -19.51 4.68
N ASP A 340 -5.46 -18.60 3.75
CA ASP A 340 -4.67 -18.50 2.53
C ASP A 340 -3.28 -17.90 2.79
N LEU A 341 -3.17 -16.85 3.61
CA LEU A 341 -1.88 -16.26 4.01
C LEU A 341 -1.01 -17.26 4.80
N GLN A 342 -1.62 -18.18 5.55
CA GLN A 342 -0.90 -19.27 6.24
C GLN A 342 -0.20 -20.25 5.31
N LYS A 343 -0.53 -20.25 4.01
CA LYS A 343 0.17 -21.07 2.99
C LYS A 343 1.41 -20.36 2.44
N SER A 344 1.61 -19.09 2.77
CA SER A 344 2.77 -18.33 2.33
C SER A 344 3.99 -18.71 3.16
N ASP A 345 5.16 -18.71 2.53
CA ASP A 345 6.43 -18.86 3.24
C ASP A 345 6.99 -17.50 3.69
N MET A 346 6.53 -16.41 3.08
CA MET A 346 6.90 -15.05 3.47
C MET A 346 5.87 -14.01 3.02
N LEU A 347 5.45 -13.14 3.93
CA LEU A 347 4.61 -11.99 3.64
C LEU A 347 5.44 -10.69 3.61
N LEU A 348 5.27 -9.88 2.57
CA LEU A 348 5.84 -8.54 2.44
C LEU A 348 4.74 -7.49 2.48
N PHE A 349 4.68 -6.72 3.56
CA PHE A 349 3.72 -5.63 3.73
C PHE A 349 4.34 -4.30 3.35
N LYS A 350 3.81 -3.67 2.29
CA LYS A 350 4.29 -2.38 1.79
C LYS A 350 3.63 -1.20 2.49
N GLY A 351 4.41 -0.17 2.80
CA GLY A 351 3.86 1.15 3.11
C GLY A 351 3.29 1.34 4.51
N ASP A 352 2.85 2.57 4.77
CA ASP A 352 2.48 3.05 6.11
C ASP A 352 1.14 2.51 6.61
N LEU A 353 0.12 2.45 5.73
CA LEU A 353 -1.20 1.95 6.13
C LEU A 353 -1.16 0.48 6.54
N ASN A 354 -0.43 -0.35 5.79
CA ASN A 354 -0.25 -1.75 6.17
C ASN A 354 0.47 -1.87 7.52
N TYR A 355 1.47 -1.04 7.81
CA TYR A 355 2.12 -1.03 9.13
C TYR A 355 1.17 -0.61 10.25
N ARG A 356 0.37 0.45 10.03
CA ARG A 356 -0.67 0.87 10.98
C ARG A 356 -1.68 -0.24 11.25
N LYS A 357 -2.12 -0.97 10.22
CA LYS A 357 -3.02 -2.13 10.39
C LYS A 357 -2.34 -3.34 11.06
N LEU A 358 -1.04 -3.55 10.84
CA LEU A 358 -0.25 -4.57 11.54
C LEU A 358 -0.18 -4.26 13.05
N THR A 359 0.01 -2.99 13.43
CA THR A 359 0.16 -2.58 14.84
C THR A 359 -1.13 -2.07 15.49
N GLY A 360 -2.25 -2.11 14.77
CA GLY A 360 -3.56 -1.63 15.21
C GLY A 360 -3.67 -0.11 15.40
N ASP A 361 -2.76 0.68 14.81
CA ASP A 361 -2.71 2.15 14.88
C ASP A 361 -2.74 2.69 16.34
N LYS A 362 -2.10 1.95 17.26
CA LYS A 362 -2.08 2.26 18.71
C LYS A 362 -0.85 3.07 19.09
N LYS A 363 -0.95 3.75 20.24
CA LYS A 363 0.15 4.51 20.87
C LYS A 363 1.10 3.58 21.64
N TRP A 364 1.79 2.71 20.92
CA TRP A 364 2.81 1.85 21.50
C TRP A 364 4.03 2.65 21.95
N GLU A 365 4.71 2.20 23.02
CA GLU A 365 6.07 2.66 23.28
C GLU A 365 7.00 2.15 22.17
N CYS A 366 7.97 2.96 21.75
CA CYS A 366 8.86 2.65 20.62
C CYS A 366 9.68 1.36 20.82
N SER A 367 9.94 0.97 22.07
CA SER A 367 10.69 -0.22 22.44
C SER A 367 9.86 -1.51 22.49
N VAL A 368 8.52 -1.42 22.37
CA VAL A 368 7.66 -2.62 22.35
C VAL A 368 8.10 -3.54 21.22
N PRO A 369 8.32 -4.84 21.45
CA PRO A 369 8.73 -5.76 20.38
C PRO A 369 7.71 -5.80 19.25
N PHE A 370 8.19 -5.87 17.99
CA PHE A 370 7.31 -5.94 16.82
C PHE A 370 6.35 -7.14 16.90
N HIS A 371 6.86 -8.30 17.31
CA HIS A 371 6.07 -9.50 17.58
C HIS A 371 4.87 -9.24 18.50
N GLN A 372 5.07 -8.48 19.59
CA GLN A 372 4.00 -8.12 20.52
C GLN A 372 3.00 -7.14 19.89
N ALA A 373 3.48 -6.18 19.09
CA ALA A 373 2.63 -5.18 18.45
C ALA A 373 1.74 -5.77 17.33
N LEU A 374 2.19 -6.83 16.67
CA LEU A 374 1.38 -7.64 15.73
C LEU A 374 0.20 -8.33 16.41
N ASN A 375 0.23 -8.42 17.75
CA ASN A 375 -0.80 -9.05 18.55
C ASN A 375 -0.99 -10.53 18.15
N LYS A 376 -2.16 -10.95 17.68
CA LYS A 376 -2.42 -12.35 17.29
C LYS A 376 -2.16 -12.62 15.81
N PHE A 377 -1.61 -11.66 15.07
CA PHE A 377 -1.44 -11.75 13.62
C PHE A 377 -0.08 -12.36 13.24
N HIS A 378 -0.02 -13.69 13.18
CA HIS A 378 1.17 -14.44 12.74
C HIS A 378 0.79 -15.56 11.76
N PRO A 379 0.20 -15.24 10.59
CA PRO A 379 -0.17 -16.27 9.62
C PRO A 379 1.05 -17.00 9.03
N ALA A 380 2.15 -16.28 8.80
CA ALA A 380 3.39 -16.75 8.21
C ALA A 380 4.54 -15.78 8.60
N PRO A 381 5.83 -16.12 8.37
CA PRO A 381 6.91 -15.15 8.49
C PRO A 381 6.59 -13.89 7.68
N LEU A 382 6.76 -12.72 8.27
CA LEU A 382 6.37 -11.46 7.64
C LEU A 382 7.42 -10.38 7.80
N CYS A 383 7.46 -9.46 6.84
CA CYS A 383 8.27 -8.26 6.91
C CYS A 383 7.45 -7.05 6.47
N SER A 384 7.61 -5.94 7.18
CA SER A 384 7.11 -4.65 6.71
C SER A 384 8.23 -3.84 6.06
N LEU A 385 7.97 -3.35 4.85
CA LEU A 385 8.79 -2.38 4.13
C LEU A 385 8.05 -1.04 4.15
N ARG A 386 8.39 -0.18 5.10
CA ARG A 386 7.59 0.99 5.44
C ARG A 386 8.43 2.25 5.52
N THR A 387 7.99 3.30 4.83
CA THR A 387 8.43 4.68 5.11
C THR A 387 7.50 5.30 6.14
N LEU A 388 8.05 5.96 7.16
CA LEU A 388 7.28 6.41 8.32
C LEU A 388 6.43 7.64 7.99
N LYS A 389 5.10 7.48 7.95
CA LYS A 389 4.14 8.56 7.67
C LYS A 389 3.03 8.64 8.74
N SER A 390 3.28 8.12 9.95
CA SER A 390 2.29 8.10 11.03
C SER A 390 2.95 7.95 12.41
N ASP A 391 2.24 8.42 13.46
CA ASP A 391 2.69 8.50 14.86
C ASP A 391 2.85 7.13 15.58
N THR A 392 3.08 6.04 14.84
CA THR A 392 3.33 4.70 15.40
C THR A 392 4.66 4.16 14.89
N GLN A 393 5.51 3.69 15.80
CA GLN A 393 6.72 2.93 15.49
C GLN A 393 7.03 2.03 16.69
N VAL A 394 7.39 0.77 16.45
CA VAL A 394 7.74 -0.21 17.49
C VAL A 394 9.06 -0.93 17.18
N GLY A 395 9.59 -1.70 18.12
CA GLY A 395 10.80 -2.50 17.94
C GLY A 395 12.08 -1.69 17.75
N LEU A 396 12.12 -0.44 18.21
CA LEU A 396 13.34 0.35 18.29
C LEU A 396 14.18 -0.05 19.51
N GLN A 397 15.47 0.24 19.46
CA GLN A 397 16.33 0.10 20.64
C GLN A 397 15.91 1.12 21.72
N PRO A 398 16.05 0.80 23.02
CA PRO A 398 15.78 1.75 24.09
C PRO A 398 16.54 3.07 23.88
N GLY A 399 15.85 4.21 23.93
CA GLY A 399 16.43 5.54 23.73
C GLY A 399 16.58 5.99 22.27
N GLN A 400 16.43 5.09 21.28
CA GLN A 400 16.60 5.43 19.86
C GLN A 400 15.50 6.40 19.39
N GLY A 401 14.24 6.14 19.75
CA GLY A 401 13.11 6.99 19.36
C GLY A 401 13.22 8.39 19.97
N GLU A 402 13.60 8.47 21.25
CA GLU A 402 13.79 9.71 22.00
C GLU A 402 14.93 10.54 21.43
N GLN A 403 16.04 9.90 21.05
CA GLN A 403 17.17 10.57 20.42
C GLN A 403 16.80 11.17 19.07
N ILE A 404 16.09 10.42 18.22
CA ILE A 404 15.65 10.93 16.92
C ILE A 404 14.67 12.08 17.13
N GLN A 405 13.67 11.91 18.01
CA GLN A 405 12.67 12.94 18.34
C GLN A 405 13.31 14.26 18.80
N ALA A 406 14.42 14.22 19.54
CA ALA A 406 15.14 15.41 19.98
C ALA A 406 15.81 16.17 18.82
N SER A 407 16.19 15.47 17.75
CA SER A 407 16.86 16.04 16.58
C SER A 407 15.93 16.40 15.42
N ASP A 408 14.84 15.64 15.25
CA ASP A 408 13.89 15.75 14.15
C ASP A 408 12.48 15.47 14.70
N PRO A 409 11.73 16.51 15.11
CA PRO A 409 10.42 16.32 15.73
C PRO A 409 9.36 15.64 14.84
N GLU A 410 9.55 15.64 13.52
CA GLU A 410 8.62 15.10 12.52
C GLU A 410 9.11 13.77 11.91
N TRP A 411 10.08 13.11 12.56
CA TRP A 411 10.73 11.92 12.02
C TRP A 411 9.77 10.77 11.70
N MET A 412 8.68 10.60 12.47
CA MET A 412 7.66 9.57 12.24
C MET A 412 6.70 9.90 11.10
N THR A 413 6.61 11.15 10.66
CA THR A 413 5.52 11.64 9.79
C THR A 413 5.99 12.27 8.49
N SER A 414 7.28 12.58 8.38
CA SER A 414 7.92 13.18 7.20
C SER A 414 8.20 12.20 6.05
N GLY A 415 8.02 10.89 6.29
CA GLY A 415 8.47 9.82 5.38
C GLY A 415 9.99 9.66 5.33
N LYS A 416 10.77 10.50 6.02
CA LYS A 416 12.24 10.58 5.88
C LYS A 416 12.93 9.28 6.27
N TYR A 417 12.36 8.58 7.22
CA TYR A 417 12.88 7.33 7.74
C TYR A 417 12.11 6.14 7.17
N GLY A 418 12.80 5.00 7.09
CA GLY A 418 12.26 3.73 6.65
C GLY A 418 12.58 2.61 7.63
N ILE A 419 11.85 1.50 7.51
CA ILE A 419 12.14 0.26 8.22
C ILE A 419 12.01 -0.93 7.27
N VAL A 420 12.86 -1.91 7.52
CA VAL A 420 12.71 -3.30 7.09
C VAL A 420 12.61 -4.09 8.39
N GLN A 421 11.38 -4.41 8.80
CA GLN A 421 11.12 -5.00 10.12
C GLN A 421 10.46 -6.36 9.98
N PHE A 422 11.14 -7.40 10.47
CA PHE A 422 10.79 -8.80 10.24
C PHE A 422 10.28 -9.48 11.52
N ASP A 423 9.23 -10.28 11.39
CA ASP A 423 8.73 -11.23 12.39
C ASP A 423 8.72 -12.64 11.79
N ALA A 424 9.27 -13.61 12.50
CA ALA A 424 9.40 -14.97 11.96
C ALA A 424 8.09 -15.77 11.98
N GLY A 425 7.06 -15.32 12.71
CA GLY A 425 6.03 -16.23 13.22
C GLY A 425 6.62 -17.21 14.26
N LEU A 426 5.84 -17.61 15.27
CA LEU A 426 6.26 -18.62 16.24
C LEU A 426 6.01 -20.04 15.72
#